data_AF-B0E4E5-F1
#
_entry.id   AF-B0E4E5-F1
#
_cell.length_a   1.000
_cell.length_b   1.000
_cell.length_c   1.000
_cell.angle_alpha   90.00
_cell.angle_beta   90.00
_cell.angle_gamma   90.00
#
_symmetry.space_group_name_H-M   'P 1'
#
loop_
_entity.id
_entity.type
_entity.pdbx_description
1 polymer ?
#
loop_
_entity_poly.entity_id
_entity_poly.type
_entity_poly.pdbx_seq_one_letter_code
_entity_poly.pdbx_strand_id
1 'polypeptide(L)'
;MLDVDDDIWQDVGLDETDISPGGEIPKWLGDENVRKGIKSMLELDRCNEEDRRLSYERSAMQDWLMEEWRCVTMAIEKNECEEVVYQMVLRAEFLACLCNNWQDKTRMIDPHKPMPDSWGPSLEDLMEARKLDMTAMVAENEREIYDDDNEEEEDDEDDEGDEEEGEETELLETVEMIALSDEFRQSYTDSLF
;
A
#
# COMPACT_ATOMS: atom_id res chain seq x y z
N MET A 1 -5.72 -31.03 24.10
CA MET A 1 -4.68 -30.03 24.38
C MET A 1 -3.41 -30.76 24.05
N LEU A 2 -2.76 -30.39 22.94
CA LEU A 2 -1.59 -31.10 22.43
C LEU A 2 -0.40 -30.61 23.26
N ASP A 3 0.12 -31.45 24.15
CA ASP A 3 1.22 -31.09 25.05
C ASP A 3 2.56 -31.43 24.39
N VAL A 4 3.61 -30.70 24.75
CA VAL A 4 4.98 -30.91 24.22
C VAL A 4 5.55 -32.25 24.69
N ASP A 5 4.99 -32.81 25.77
CA ASP A 5 5.29 -34.14 26.30
C ASP A 5 4.49 -35.28 25.62
N ASP A 6 3.61 -34.98 24.65
CA ASP A 6 2.91 -36.03 23.90
C ASP A 6 3.93 -36.80 23.02
N ASP A 7 3.89 -38.14 23.05
CA ASP A 7 4.81 -39.07 22.35
C ASP A 7 4.99 -38.80 20.84
N ILE A 8 4.09 -38.03 20.22
CA ILE A 8 4.17 -37.54 18.83
C ILE A 8 5.33 -36.56 18.58
N TRP A 9 5.88 -35.92 19.61
CA TRP A 9 7.04 -35.01 19.50
C TRP A 9 8.37 -35.69 19.85
N GLN A 10 8.34 -36.90 20.39
CA GLN A 10 9.53 -37.64 20.86
C GLN A 10 10.20 -38.46 19.76
N ASP A 11 9.53 -38.71 18.63
CA ASP A 11 10.07 -39.55 17.56
C ASP A 11 9.99 -38.87 16.20
N VAL A 12 10.95 -37.96 15.96
CA VAL A 12 11.20 -37.41 14.62
C VAL A 12 12.26 -38.27 13.92
N GLY A 13 11.97 -39.56 13.78
CA GLY A 13 12.47 -40.41 12.69
C GLY A 13 13.99 -40.61 12.61
N LEU A 14 14.64 -40.82 13.75
CA LEU A 14 16.03 -41.29 13.81
C LEU A 14 16.20 -42.24 15.01
N ASP A 15 15.44 -43.34 15.05
CA ASP A 15 15.84 -44.44 15.92
C ASP A 15 17.20 -44.98 15.42
N GLU A 16 18.07 -45.42 16.33
CA GLU A 16 19.37 -46.01 15.98
C GLU A 16 19.22 -47.27 15.11
N THR A 17 17.98 -47.79 14.99
CA THR A 17 17.61 -48.89 14.11
C THR A 17 17.33 -48.48 12.66
N ASP A 18 17.00 -47.22 12.38
CA ASP A 18 16.75 -46.70 11.01
C ASP A 18 18.05 -46.37 10.27
N ILE A 19 19.13 -46.10 11.01
CA ILE A 19 20.49 -46.03 10.49
C ILE A 19 21.06 -47.44 10.62
N SER A 20 20.97 -48.23 9.55
CA SER A 20 21.66 -49.52 9.48
C SER A 20 23.10 -49.38 10.00
N PRO A 21 23.66 -50.34 10.76
CA PRO A 21 25.06 -50.25 11.19
C PRO A 21 25.97 -50.20 9.95
N GLY A 22 26.45 -48.99 9.62
CA GLY A 22 27.19 -48.68 8.38
C GLY A 22 26.41 -47.89 7.30
N GLY A 23 25.19 -47.43 7.59
CA GLY A 23 24.38 -46.62 6.68
C GLY A 23 24.90 -45.19 6.58
N GLU A 24 25.13 -44.72 5.34
CA GLU A 24 25.52 -43.33 5.09
C GLU A 24 24.38 -42.38 5.52
N ILE A 25 24.74 -41.30 6.23
CA ILE A 25 23.78 -40.26 6.65
C ILE A 25 23.08 -39.71 5.39
N PRO A 26 21.74 -39.70 5.34
CA PRO A 26 21.03 -39.12 4.20
C PRO A 26 21.48 -37.69 3.92
N LYS A 27 21.69 -37.35 2.65
CA LYS A 27 22.26 -36.04 2.30
C LYS A 27 21.39 -34.86 2.72
N TRP A 28 20.06 -35.03 2.75
CA TRP A 28 19.16 -33.99 3.26
C TRP A 28 19.32 -33.74 4.77
N LEU A 29 20.00 -34.63 5.50
CA LEU A 29 20.32 -34.48 6.92
C LEU A 29 21.78 -34.03 7.13
N GLY A 30 22.72 -34.65 6.43
CA GLY A 30 24.17 -34.47 6.64
C GLY A 30 24.90 -33.51 5.69
N ASP A 31 24.31 -33.13 4.55
CA ASP A 31 24.91 -32.22 3.58
C ASP A 31 24.21 -30.85 3.62
N GLU A 32 24.96 -29.83 4.05
CA GLU A 32 24.46 -28.46 4.18
C GLU A 32 24.02 -27.86 2.84
N ASN A 33 24.69 -28.19 1.74
CA ASN A 33 24.30 -27.69 0.42
C ASN A 33 22.98 -28.30 -0.03
N VAL A 34 22.75 -29.58 0.28
CA VAL A 34 21.48 -30.24 0.00
C VAL A 34 20.35 -29.63 0.83
N ARG A 35 20.58 -29.36 2.12
CA ARG A 35 19.59 -28.68 2.98
C ARG A 35 19.25 -27.29 2.49
N LYS A 36 20.27 -26.49 2.15
CA LYS A 36 20.07 -25.15 1.56
C LYS A 36 19.30 -25.24 0.26
N GLY A 37 19.66 -26.17 -0.63
CA GLY A 37 18.95 -26.38 -1.89
C GLY A 37 17.46 -26.72 -1.70
N ILE A 38 17.14 -27.62 -0.77
CA ILE A 38 15.74 -27.96 -0.45
C ILE A 38 14.99 -26.73 0.07
N LYS A 39 15.59 -25.98 1.01
CA LYS A 39 14.97 -24.75 1.54
C LYS A 39 14.71 -23.72 0.44
N SER A 40 15.71 -23.47 -0.42
CA SER A 40 15.57 -22.52 -1.53
C SER A 40 14.50 -22.94 -2.53
N MET A 41 14.37 -24.25 -2.81
CA MET A 41 13.31 -24.76 -3.68
C MET A 41 11.92 -24.56 -3.08
N LEU A 42 11.74 -24.88 -1.78
CA LEU A 42 10.47 -24.68 -1.09
C LEU A 42 10.10 -23.20 -0.96
N GLU A 43 11.10 -22.33 -0.76
CA GLU A 43 10.89 -20.89 -0.73
C GLU A 43 10.46 -20.35 -2.09
N LEU A 44 11.08 -20.82 -3.18
CA LEU A 44 10.66 -20.47 -4.53
C LEU A 44 9.22 -20.93 -4.81
N ASP A 45 8.87 -22.16 -4.43
CA ASP A 45 7.51 -22.68 -4.59
C ASP A 45 6.49 -21.84 -3.81
N ARG A 46 6.82 -21.44 -2.58
CA ARG A 46 5.99 -20.57 -1.76
C ARG A 46 5.84 -19.17 -2.36
N CYS A 47 6.91 -18.58 -2.89
CA CYS A 47 6.85 -17.30 -3.59
C CYS A 47 5.92 -17.38 -4.82
N ASN A 48 6.04 -18.44 -5.62
CA ASN A 48 5.17 -18.64 -6.78
C ASN A 48 3.69 -18.83 -6.38
N GLU A 49 3.43 -19.50 -5.26
CA GLU A 49 2.07 -19.62 -4.71
C GLU A 49 1.54 -18.26 -4.23
N GLU A 50 2.34 -17.52 -3.48
CA GLU A 50 1.98 -16.20 -2.96
C GLU A 50 1.71 -15.21 -4.10
N ASP A 51 2.57 -15.15 -5.11
CA ASP A 51 2.40 -14.28 -6.28
C ASP A 51 1.08 -14.57 -7.00
N ARG A 52 0.73 -15.86 -7.15
CA ARG A 52 -0.58 -16.25 -7.70
C ARG A 52 -1.71 -15.78 -6.79
N ARG A 53 -1.60 -15.97 -5.48
CA ARG A 53 -2.64 -15.56 -4.52
C ARG A 53 -2.87 -14.04 -4.56
N LEU A 54 -1.79 -13.26 -4.54
CA LEU A 54 -1.83 -11.80 -4.66
C LEU A 54 -2.50 -11.34 -5.96
N SER A 55 -2.26 -12.05 -7.07
CA SER A 55 -2.92 -11.78 -8.36
C SER A 55 -4.45 -11.96 -8.29
N TYR A 56 -4.94 -12.99 -7.59
CA TYR A 56 -6.36 -13.19 -7.32
C TYR A 56 -6.91 -12.12 -6.37
N GLU A 57 -6.19 -11.82 -5.28
CA GLU A 57 -6.59 -10.81 -4.30
C GLU A 57 -6.71 -9.42 -4.94
N ARG A 58 -5.73 -9.00 -5.78
CA ARG A 58 -5.82 -7.74 -6.55
C ARG A 58 -7.08 -7.70 -7.40
N SER A 59 -7.39 -8.78 -8.12
CA SER A 59 -8.59 -8.84 -8.96
C SER A 59 -9.88 -8.76 -8.14
N ALA A 60 -9.92 -9.40 -6.98
CA ALA A 60 -11.06 -9.35 -6.06
C ALA A 60 -11.25 -7.95 -5.47
N MET A 61 -10.15 -7.26 -5.11
CA MET A 61 -10.19 -5.86 -4.64
C MET A 61 -10.76 -4.94 -5.72
N GLN A 62 -10.32 -5.12 -6.98
CA GLN A 62 -10.84 -4.38 -8.13
C GLN A 62 -12.34 -4.63 -8.35
N ASP A 63 -12.77 -5.90 -8.37
CA ASP A 63 -14.18 -6.27 -8.50
C ASP A 63 -15.04 -5.65 -7.41
N TRP A 64 -14.59 -5.76 -6.15
CA TRP A 64 -15.29 -5.23 -4.99
C TRP A 64 -15.44 -3.71 -5.08
N LEU A 65 -14.35 -3.01 -5.38
CA LEU A 65 -14.36 -1.55 -5.42
C LEU A 65 -15.26 -1.02 -6.53
N MET A 66 -15.23 -1.65 -7.72
CA MET A 66 -16.12 -1.28 -8.83
C MET A 66 -17.60 -1.45 -8.46
N GLU A 67 -17.95 -2.56 -7.81
CA GLU A 67 -19.33 -2.82 -7.42
C GLU A 67 -19.81 -1.91 -6.29
N GLU A 68 -18.97 -1.67 -5.28
CA GLU A 68 -19.27 -0.74 -4.18
C GLU A 68 -19.43 0.68 -4.70
N TRP A 69 -18.52 1.14 -5.55
CA TRP A 69 -18.61 2.46 -6.20
C TRP A 69 -19.94 2.59 -6.95
N ARG A 70 -20.26 1.60 -7.80
CA ARG A 70 -21.52 1.58 -8.55
C ARG A 70 -22.75 1.64 -7.63
N CYS A 71 -22.72 0.93 -6.50
CA CYS A 71 -23.82 0.93 -5.54
C CYS A 71 -23.97 2.29 -4.85
N VAL A 72 -22.87 2.90 -4.44
CA VAL A 72 -22.86 4.22 -3.78
C VAL A 72 -23.34 5.31 -4.73
N THR A 73 -22.80 5.39 -5.94
CA THR A 73 -23.23 6.38 -6.95
C THR A 73 -24.72 6.22 -7.28
N MET A 74 -25.19 4.98 -7.44
CA MET A 74 -26.61 4.71 -7.67
C MET A 74 -27.49 5.12 -6.47
N ALA A 75 -27.01 4.97 -5.23
CA ALA A 75 -27.72 5.40 -4.04
C ALA A 75 -27.80 6.93 -3.93
N ILE A 76 -26.72 7.64 -4.31
CA ILE A 76 -26.70 9.11 -4.42
C ILE A 76 -27.75 9.57 -5.43
N GLU A 77 -27.80 8.96 -6.61
CA GLU A 77 -28.72 9.36 -7.69
C GLU A 77 -30.19 9.09 -7.38
N LYS A 78 -30.49 7.98 -6.69
CA LYS A 78 -31.87 7.49 -6.54
C LYS A 78 -32.54 7.89 -5.24
N ASN A 79 -31.80 8.41 -4.27
CA ASN A 79 -32.36 8.74 -2.98
C ASN A 79 -32.70 10.23 -2.88
N GLU A 80 -33.88 10.52 -2.34
CA GLU A 80 -34.37 11.89 -2.15
C GLU A 80 -34.01 12.44 -0.76
N CYS A 81 -33.62 11.57 0.18
CA CYS A 81 -33.25 11.97 1.52
C CYS A 81 -31.83 12.56 1.57
N GLU A 82 -31.74 13.87 1.81
CA GLU A 82 -30.49 14.62 1.85
C GLU A 82 -29.47 14.05 2.85
N GLU A 83 -29.91 13.63 4.04
CA GLU A 83 -29.03 13.02 5.04
C GLU A 83 -28.36 11.75 4.53
N VAL A 84 -29.11 10.90 3.83
CA VAL A 84 -28.55 9.66 3.28
C VAL A 84 -27.66 9.96 2.09
N VAL A 85 -28.05 10.90 1.21
CA VAL A 85 -27.21 11.34 0.08
C VAL A 85 -25.88 11.87 0.60
N TYR A 86 -25.88 12.73 1.61
CA TYR A 86 -24.68 13.25 2.25
C TYR A 86 -23.77 12.12 2.76
N GLN A 87 -24.32 11.13 3.48
CA GLN A 87 -23.55 9.97 3.94
C GLN A 87 -22.98 9.14 2.79
N MET A 88 -23.70 9.02 1.67
CA MET A 88 -23.20 8.32 0.49
C MET A 88 -22.10 9.10 -0.23
N VAL A 89 -22.16 10.43 -0.24
CA VAL A 89 -21.08 11.29 -0.77
C VAL A 89 -19.80 11.09 0.05
N LEU A 90 -19.88 11.16 1.38
CA LEU A 90 -18.73 10.85 2.25
C LEU A 90 -18.18 9.44 2.01
N ARG A 91 -19.06 8.47 1.78
CA ARG A 91 -18.65 7.11 1.44
C ARG A 91 -17.94 7.06 0.09
N ALA A 92 -18.39 7.80 -0.92
CA ALA A 92 -17.72 7.88 -2.22
C ALA A 92 -16.33 8.50 -2.08
N GLU A 93 -16.19 9.61 -1.36
CA GLU A 93 -14.88 10.24 -1.08
C GLU A 93 -13.91 9.24 -0.44
N PHE A 94 -14.36 8.52 0.59
CA PHE A 94 -13.56 7.47 1.23
C PHE A 94 -13.14 6.37 0.23
N LEU A 95 -14.06 5.91 -0.63
CA LEU A 95 -13.75 4.88 -1.62
C LEU A 95 -12.73 5.37 -2.66
N ALA A 96 -12.76 6.66 -3.02
CA ALA A 96 -11.78 7.27 -3.93
C ALA A 96 -10.38 7.36 -3.28
N CYS A 97 -10.27 7.76 -2.01
CA CYS A 97 -9.00 7.70 -1.26
C CYS A 97 -8.47 6.26 -1.15
N LEU A 98 -9.36 5.32 -0.82
CA LEU A 98 -9.02 3.89 -0.75
C LEU A 98 -8.51 3.37 -2.10
N CYS A 99 -9.14 3.79 -3.20
CA CYS A 99 -8.75 3.46 -4.56
C CYS A 99 -7.32 3.92 -4.87
N ASN A 100 -6.99 5.18 -4.55
CA ASN A 100 -5.63 5.71 -4.72
C ASN A 100 -4.61 4.85 -3.96
N ASN A 101 -4.88 4.56 -2.68
CA ASN A 101 -3.97 3.77 -1.84
C ASN A 101 -3.75 2.35 -2.40
N TRP A 102 -4.82 1.70 -2.83
CA TRP A 102 -4.75 0.34 -3.36
C TRP A 102 -4.06 0.29 -4.71
N GLN A 103 -4.33 1.23 -5.61
CA GLN A 103 -3.64 1.30 -6.90
C GLN A 103 -2.14 1.47 -6.69
N ASP A 104 -1.72 2.37 -5.81
CA ASP A 104 -0.31 2.62 -5.54
C ASP A 104 0.40 1.38 -4.95
N LYS A 105 -0.24 0.68 -4.00
CA LYS A 105 0.33 -0.51 -3.36
C LYS A 105 0.33 -1.75 -4.25
N THR A 106 -0.65 -1.88 -5.13
CA THR A 106 -0.82 -3.10 -5.94
C THR A 106 -0.30 -2.95 -7.36
N ARG A 107 0.15 -1.76 -7.80
CA ARG A 107 0.57 -1.47 -9.18
C ARG A 107 1.50 -2.51 -9.82
N MET A 108 2.37 -3.14 -9.03
CA MET A 108 3.36 -4.12 -9.49
C MET A 108 2.83 -5.57 -9.59
N ILE A 109 1.63 -5.85 -9.08
CA ILE A 109 1.03 -7.19 -9.06
C ILE A 109 0.14 -7.33 -10.29
N ASP A 110 0.38 -8.28 -11.20
CA ASP A 110 -0.54 -8.47 -12.33
C ASP A 110 -1.90 -9.03 -11.88
N PRO A 111 -3.04 -8.52 -12.40
CA PRO A 111 -4.35 -9.10 -12.10
C PRO A 111 -4.50 -10.49 -12.72
N HIS A 112 -5.17 -11.40 -12.01
CA HIS A 112 -5.37 -12.78 -12.43
C HIS A 112 -6.22 -12.89 -13.72
N LYS A 113 -7.13 -11.94 -13.93
CA LYS A 113 -8.02 -11.88 -15.09
C LYS A 113 -7.94 -10.49 -15.75
N PRO A 114 -8.39 -10.33 -17.01
CA PRO A 114 -8.48 -9.01 -17.63
C PRO A 114 -9.39 -8.10 -16.80
N MET A 115 -8.84 -6.96 -16.36
CA MET A 115 -9.54 -5.97 -15.55
C MET A 115 -9.50 -4.60 -16.25
N PRO A 116 -10.54 -3.75 -16.08
CA PRO A 116 -10.49 -2.37 -16.55
C PRO A 116 -9.39 -1.57 -15.85
N ASP A 117 -8.91 -0.52 -16.51
CA ASP A 117 -7.90 0.38 -15.94
C ASP A 117 -8.46 1.21 -14.77
N SER A 118 -9.73 1.62 -14.84
CA SER A 118 -10.43 2.28 -13.73
C SER A 118 -11.09 1.24 -12.82
N TRP A 119 -10.97 1.44 -11.51
CA TRP A 119 -11.56 0.58 -10.48
C TRP A 119 -12.92 1.09 -9.99
N GLY A 120 -13.59 1.95 -10.78
CA GLY A 120 -14.88 2.55 -10.45
C GLY A 120 -14.83 4.09 -10.49
N PRO A 121 -14.09 4.74 -9.57
CA PRO A 121 -13.92 6.19 -9.59
C PRO A 121 -13.33 6.69 -10.92
N SER A 122 -13.77 7.87 -11.34
CA SER A 122 -13.19 8.57 -12.48
C SER A 122 -11.83 9.16 -12.11
N LEU A 123 -11.06 9.56 -13.12
CA LEU A 123 -9.77 10.22 -12.89
C LEU A 123 -9.95 11.53 -12.09
N GLU A 124 -11.05 12.25 -12.29
CA GLU A 124 -11.34 13.48 -11.54
C GLU A 124 -11.59 13.16 -10.06
N ASP A 125 -12.42 12.15 -9.76
CA ASP A 125 -12.70 11.72 -8.38
C ASP A 125 -11.40 11.33 -7.64
N LEU A 126 -10.47 10.67 -8.36
CA LEU A 126 -9.18 10.28 -7.80
C LEU A 126 -8.25 11.49 -7.57
N MET A 127 -8.27 12.48 -8.46
CA MET A 127 -7.51 13.72 -8.30
C MET A 127 -8.05 14.55 -7.13
N GLU A 128 -9.36 14.64 -6.98
CA GLU A 128 -10.03 15.32 -5.87
C GLU A 128 -9.68 14.65 -4.54
N ALA A 129 -9.78 13.31 -4.46
CA ALA A 129 -9.36 12.55 -3.29
C ALA A 129 -7.89 12.79 -2.90
N ARG A 130 -6.98 12.84 -3.87
CA ARG A 130 -5.55 13.16 -3.60
C ARG A 130 -5.37 14.57 -3.07
N LYS A 131 -6.13 15.54 -3.58
CA LYS A 131 -6.09 16.92 -3.07
C LYS A 131 -6.55 16.96 -1.63
N LEU A 132 -7.67 16.30 -1.30
CA LEU A 132 -8.20 16.24 0.06
C LEU A 132 -7.19 15.64 1.03
N ASP A 133 -6.57 14.50 0.69
CA ASP A 133 -5.54 13.87 1.50
C ASP A 133 -4.33 14.82 1.72
N MET A 134 -3.87 15.50 0.67
CA MET A 134 -2.77 16.47 0.77
C MET A 134 -3.13 17.67 1.67
N THR A 135 -4.31 18.27 1.49
CA THR A 135 -4.77 19.37 2.35
C THR A 135 -5.00 18.94 3.79
N ALA A 136 -5.44 17.70 4.03
CA ALA A 136 -5.57 17.16 5.38
C ALA A 136 -4.19 17.05 6.06
N MET A 137 -3.17 16.56 5.34
CA MET A 137 -1.80 16.50 5.86
C MET A 137 -1.22 17.89 6.16
N VAL A 138 -1.47 18.89 5.31
CA VAL A 138 -1.04 20.28 5.58
C VAL A 138 -1.73 20.83 6.82
N ALA A 139 -3.05 20.66 6.96
CA ALA A 139 -3.79 21.15 8.11
C ALA A 139 -3.39 20.46 9.43
N GLU A 140 -3.02 19.18 9.38
CA GLU A 140 -2.46 18.45 10.53
C GLU A 140 -1.07 18.99 10.89
N ASN A 141 -0.20 19.22 9.90
CA ASN A 141 1.13 19.78 10.10
C ASN A 141 1.09 21.23 10.64
N GLU A 142 0.17 22.06 10.13
CA GLU A 142 -0.07 23.41 10.66
C GLU A 142 -0.53 23.35 12.12
N ARG A 143 -1.41 22.41 12.50
CA ARG A 143 -1.81 22.23 13.90
C ARG A 143 -0.66 21.87 14.82
N GLU A 144 0.26 21.02 14.37
CA GLU A 144 1.44 20.65 15.16
C GLU A 144 2.42 21.82 15.34
N ILE A 145 2.51 22.73 14.37
CA ILE A 145 3.37 23.93 14.44
C ILE A 145 2.88 24.94 15.50
N TYR A 146 1.56 25.03 15.74
CA TYR A 146 0.99 25.99 16.69
C TYR A 146 0.82 25.46 18.13
N ASP A 147 1.15 24.20 18.41
CA ASP A 147 0.95 23.57 19.74
C ASP A 147 2.24 23.50 20.59
N ASP A 148 3.37 24.06 20.13
CA ASP A 148 4.67 24.05 20.86
C ASP A 148 5.00 25.37 21.60
N ASP A 149 4.14 26.40 21.56
CA ASP A 149 4.37 27.67 22.27
C ASP A 149 3.29 27.96 23.32
N ASN A 150 3.23 27.11 24.35
CA ASN A 150 2.60 27.47 25.62
C ASN A 150 3.54 27.22 26.80
N GLU A 151 4.71 27.87 26.77
CA GLU A 151 5.40 28.26 28.00
C GLU A 151 5.45 29.80 28.07
N GLU A 152 4.84 30.29 29.15
CA GLU A 152 4.74 31.69 29.56
C GLU A 152 6.11 32.38 29.59
N GLU A 153 6.30 33.51 28.89
CA GLU A 153 7.21 34.59 29.35
C GLU A 153 6.73 35.94 28.80
N GLU A 154 6.78 36.95 29.67
CA GLU A 154 6.26 38.32 29.53
C GLU A 154 7.13 39.23 28.63
N ASP A 155 6.50 40.26 28.06
CA ASP A 155 7.00 41.58 27.60
C ASP A 155 8.48 41.74 27.15
N ASP A 156 8.70 42.22 25.91
CA ASP A 156 9.22 43.57 25.64
C ASP A 156 9.36 43.88 24.13
N GLU A 157 9.20 45.17 23.82
CA GLU A 157 9.02 45.81 22.50
C GLU A 157 10.26 45.80 21.56
N ASP A 158 9.95 45.94 20.25
CA ASP A 158 10.76 46.48 19.13
C ASP A 158 11.96 45.67 18.56
N ASP A 159 11.82 45.13 17.35
CA ASP A 159 12.79 45.34 16.25
C ASP A 159 12.17 45.06 14.86
N GLU A 160 12.40 45.96 13.90
CA GLU A 160 11.90 45.88 12.52
C GLU A 160 12.85 45.12 11.59
N GLY A 161 12.30 44.22 10.76
CA GLY A 161 12.71 44.07 9.35
C GLY A 161 13.43 42.78 8.90
N ASP A 162 12.89 42.19 7.82
CA ASP A 162 13.53 41.38 6.77
C ASP A 162 13.92 39.92 7.13
N GLU A 163 13.64 38.85 6.37
CA GLU A 163 13.22 38.65 4.97
C GLU A 163 12.28 37.41 4.88
N GLU A 164 11.15 37.53 4.21
CA GLU A 164 10.24 36.43 3.88
C GLU A 164 10.80 35.67 2.65
N GLU A 165 11.78 34.80 2.87
CA GLU A 165 12.42 33.98 1.82
C GLU A 165 11.99 32.49 1.92
N GLY A 166 10.81 32.21 2.48
CA GLY A 166 10.27 30.86 2.65
C GLY A 166 9.37 30.42 1.49
N GLU A 167 8.41 31.27 1.09
CA GLU A 167 7.34 30.87 0.16
C GLU A 167 7.82 30.67 -1.28
N GLU A 168 8.80 31.46 -1.74
CA GLU A 168 9.30 31.34 -3.12
C GLU A 168 10.11 30.04 -3.34
N THR A 169 10.74 29.51 -2.29
CA THR A 169 11.54 28.27 -2.38
C THR A 169 10.65 27.04 -2.58
N GLU A 170 9.51 26.98 -1.87
CA GLU A 170 8.54 25.90 -1.99
C GLU A 170 7.81 25.94 -3.34
N LEU A 171 7.49 27.15 -3.83
CA LEU A 171 6.97 27.33 -5.18
C LEU A 171 7.99 26.93 -6.25
N LEU A 172 9.29 27.12 -6.02
CA LEU A 172 10.33 26.67 -6.95
C LEU A 172 10.41 25.13 -7.01
N GLU A 173 10.39 24.46 -5.85
CA GLU A 173 10.44 22.99 -5.79
C GLU A 173 9.22 22.34 -6.47
N THR A 174 8.03 22.90 -6.28
CA THR A 174 6.81 22.39 -6.94
C THR A 174 6.87 22.55 -8.46
N VAL A 175 7.37 23.69 -8.97
CA VAL A 175 7.56 23.91 -10.41
C VAL A 175 8.60 22.95 -10.99
N GLU A 176 9.69 22.68 -10.28
CA GLU A 176 10.73 21.75 -10.72
C GLU A 176 10.21 20.30 -10.75
N MET A 177 9.40 19.90 -9.77
CA MET A 177 8.76 18.58 -9.73
C MET A 177 7.77 18.37 -10.89
N ILE A 178 7.00 19.40 -11.27
CA ILE A 178 6.09 19.37 -12.41
C ILE A 178 6.89 19.23 -13.72
N ALA A 179 7.99 19.98 -13.87
CA ALA A 179 8.84 19.90 -15.05
C ALA A 179 9.46 18.51 -15.24
N LEU A 180 9.95 17.89 -14.15
CA LEU A 180 10.50 16.51 -14.18
C LEU A 180 9.44 15.46 -14.55
N SER A 181 8.21 15.66 -14.08
CA SER A 181 7.08 14.77 -14.37
C SER A 181 6.67 14.82 -15.85
N ASP A 182 6.70 16.00 -16.45
CA ASP A 182 6.40 16.20 -17.88
C ASP A 182 7.52 15.67 -18.79
N GLU A 183 8.79 15.82 -18.40
CA GLU A 183 9.93 15.26 -19.14
C GLU A 183 9.89 13.71 -19.13
N PHE A 184 9.53 13.10 -18.00
CA PHE A 184 9.31 11.65 -17.92
C PHE A 184 8.19 11.20 -18.86
N ARG A 185 7.07 11.93 -18.93
CA ARG A 185 5.97 11.62 -19.86
C ARG A 185 6.39 11.75 -21.33
N GLN A 186 7.22 12.74 -21.67
CA GLN A 186 7.72 12.93 -23.05
C GLN A 186 8.75 11.87 -23.46
N SER A 187 9.64 11.46 -22.55
CA SER A 187 10.63 10.41 -22.84
C SER A 187 10.01 9.03 -23.14
N TYR A 188 8.84 8.75 -22.55
CA TYR A 188 8.05 7.55 -22.87
C TYR A 188 7.35 7.63 -24.23
N THR A 189 6.91 8.82 -24.64
CA THR A 189 6.26 8.99 -25.95
C THR A 189 7.26 8.99 -27.12
N ASP A 190 8.51 9.44 -26.89
CA ASP A 190 9.57 9.40 -27.90
C ASP A 190 10.27 8.03 -28.03
N SER A 191 10.12 7.14 -27.04
CA SER A 191 10.66 5.77 -27.10
C SER A 191 9.75 4.77 -27.82
N LEU A 192 8.62 5.24 -28.37
CA LEU A 192 7.60 4.42 -29.06
C LEU A 192 7.46 4.75 -30.56
N PHE A 193 8.43 5.47 -31.15
CA PHE A 193 8.59 5.65 -32.60
C PHE A 193 10.02 5.36 -33.08
#